data_AF-A0A7K2MUZ8-F1
#
_entry.id   AF-A0A7K2MUZ8-F1
#
_cell.length_a   1.000
_cell.length_b   1.000
_cell.length_c   1.000
_cell.angle_alpha   90.00
_cell.angle_beta   90.00
_cell.angle_gamma   90.00
#
_symmetry.space_group_name_H-M   'P 1'
#
loop_
_entity.id
_entity.type
_entity.pdbx_description
1 polymer ?
#
loop_
_entity_poly.entity_id
_entity_poly.type
_entity_poly.pdbx_seq_one_letter_code
_entity_poly.pdbx_strand_id
1 'polypeptide(L)'
;MPRFSIIVPSHGVAGRLSQALDSVLGQSFGDFELIPVCDGPDRAAADVAGEHAERDSRVTPVHSPPSAGLAGARNAGMRAATGAYLLFLDGDDVLVPGALAALDARLADTGGVDVLYCEYERVPWWEGETTNPAAPLLAKAPDGAFSPDRAPHLTGVHLPAWSAVHRRTFLAERGLDFTDGHFTDVGFGARVAVRAERVAVLRSVVVRHRVRRQGNRLNLPGEHHADLLDQTELALTYAAERGLPPARFGPLFEQLFAQVLKTASHPRRLTGRGRRAFYRRASRLYRRHRPAGFRPPGGRIGVQHRLLASGSYAGFRALRAANRAATGVLGLLPWPRGLRTRLRYRRHLRRPLDPDLVVYCAYWGRGYACNPAAIHAKARELAPHLKSVFLVEPDQAHTLPAGVDHAVIGSHRYWEVLARAKYLVNNANFAEGVVKRPGSVHVQTQHGTPLKTMGVDQSPYPVVAAATGSFTKLLGRVDRWDYNLSANRHSTRMWERT
;
A
#
# COMPACT_ATOMS: atom_id res chain seq x y z
N MET A 1 -22.22 -25.76 9.46
CA MET A 1 -20.92 -25.42 8.83
C MET A 1 -21.16 -24.13 8.06
N PRO A 2 -20.37 -23.07 8.26
CA PRO A 2 -20.61 -21.79 7.61
C PRO A 2 -20.56 -21.87 6.09
N ARG A 3 -21.27 -21.00 5.38
CA ARG A 3 -21.13 -20.86 3.92
C ARG A 3 -19.75 -20.31 3.55
N PHE A 4 -19.32 -19.26 4.23
CA PHE A 4 -18.05 -18.58 3.97
C PHE A 4 -17.12 -18.53 5.19
N SER A 5 -15.83 -18.67 4.93
CA SER A 5 -14.75 -18.30 5.85
C SER A 5 -14.03 -17.08 5.30
N ILE A 6 -14.16 -15.92 5.97
CA ILE A 6 -13.49 -14.69 5.56
C ILE A 6 -12.17 -14.57 6.31
N ILE A 7 -11.06 -14.70 5.59
CA ILE A 7 -9.69 -14.67 6.15
C ILE A 7 -9.11 -13.27 5.97
N VAL A 8 -8.75 -12.61 7.09
CA VAL A 8 -8.30 -11.21 7.11
C VAL A 8 -6.88 -11.06 7.69
N PRO A 9 -5.82 -11.11 6.87
CA PRO A 9 -4.45 -10.83 7.32
C PRO A 9 -4.30 -9.38 7.80
N SER A 10 -3.79 -9.19 9.02
CA SER A 10 -3.78 -7.88 9.69
C SER A 10 -2.38 -7.27 9.92
N HIS A 11 -1.34 -7.83 9.30
CA HIS A 11 0.05 -7.38 9.48
C HIS A 11 0.24 -5.91 9.06
N GLY A 12 0.60 -5.05 10.02
CA GLY A 12 0.89 -3.64 9.78
C GLY A 12 -0.29 -2.80 9.27
N VAL A 13 -1.53 -3.17 9.63
CA VAL A 13 -2.78 -2.46 9.26
C VAL A 13 -3.73 -2.20 10.45
N ALA A 14 -3.25 -2.25 11.69
CA ALA A 14 -4.06 -2.16 12.91
C ALA A 14 -5.05 -0.96 12.92
N GLY A 15 -4.61 0.26 12.58
CA GLY A 15 -5.49 1.45 12.48
C GLY A 15 -6.66 1.34 11.49
N ARG A 16 -6.58 0.45 10.49
CA ARG A 16 -7.63 0.19 9.50
C ARG A 16 -8.41 -1.11 9.72
N LEU A 17 -7.85 -2.09 10.43
CA LEU A 17 -8.44 -3.42 10.63
C LEU A 17 -9.91 -3.38 11.10
N SER A 18 -10.24 -2.52 12.07
CA SER A 18 -11.63 -2.28 12.52
C SER A 18 -12.61 -2.12 11.35
N GLN A 19 -12.28 -1.26 10.38
CA GLN A 19 -13.15 -0.99 9.23
C GLN A 19 -13.29 -2.20 8.30
N ALA A 20 -12.26 -3.04 8.19
CA ALA A 20 -12.32 -4.29 7.44
C ALA A 20 -13.27 -5.28 8.14
N LEU A 21 -13.11 -5.49 9.44
CA LEU A 21 -13.94 -6.40 10.23
C LEU A 21 -15.41 -5.92 10.28
N ASP A 22 -15.65 -4.65 10.59
CA ASP A 22 -16.99 -4.04 10.60
C ASP A 22 -17.69 -4.19 9.23
N SER A 23 -16.96 -4.12 8.11
CA SER A 23 -17.53 -4.30 6.76
C SER A 23 -17.98 -5.72 6.44
N VAL A 24 -17.43 -6.72 7.14
CA VAL A 24 -17.84 -8.12 7.06
C VAL A 24 -18.99 -8.38 8.04
N LEU A 25 -18.88 -7.90 9.29
CA LEU A 25 -19.91 -8.10 10.31
C LEU A 25 -21.24 -7.42 9.97
N GLY A 26 -21.19 -6.27 9.27
CA GLY A 26 -22.35 -5.54 8.74
C GLY A 26 -22.92 -6.09 7.43
N GLN A 27 -22.51 -7.26 6.95
CA GLN A 27 -23.12 -7.90 5.78
C GLN A 27 -24.52 -8.43 6.12
N SER A 28 -25.47 -8.28 5.19
CA SER A 28 -26.84 -8.79 5.34
C SER A 28 -26.95 -10.32 5.29
N PHE A 29 -25.93 -11.00 4.79
CA PHE A 29 -25.84 -12.47 4.76
C PHE A 29 -25.09 -12.95 5.99
N GLY A 30 -25.75 -13.72 6.88
CA GLY A 30 -25.23 -14.04 8.21
C GLY A 30 -24.39 -15.32 8.33
N ASP A 31 -24.47 -16.26 7.37
CA ASP A 31 -23.88 -17.59 7.47
C ASP A 31 -22.38 -17.62 7.13
N PHE A 32 -21.56 -17.01 7.98
CA PHE A 32 -20.12 -16.97 7.82
C PHE A 32 -19.35 -17.01 9.14
N GLU A 33 -18.08 -17.38 9.06
CA GLU A 33 -17.07 -17.16 10.09
C GLU A 33 -16.04 -16.11 9.59
N LEU A 34 -15.52 -15.29 10.51
CA LEU A 34 -14.54 -14.24 10.25
C LEU A 34 -13.26 -14.55 11.01
N ILE A 35 -12.15 -14.63 10.30
CA ILE A 35 -10.85 -15.10 10.82
C ILE A 35 -9.79 -14.00 10.64
N PRO A 36 -9.67 -13.05 11.60
CA PRO A 36 -8.55 -12.12 11.65
C PRO A 36 -7.24 -12.86 11.93
N VAL A 37 -6.24 -12.70 11.05
CA VAL A 37 -4.93 -13.34 11.22
C VAL A 37 -3.90 -12.31 11.70
N CYS A 38 -3.58 -12.38 12.98
CA CYS A 38 -2.74 -11.41 13.69
C CYS A 38 -1.28 -11.88 13.85
N ASP A 39 -0.36 -10.92 13.91
CA ASP A 39 1.09 -11.15 14.06
C ASP A 39 1.51 -11.88 15.35
N GLY A 40 0.62 -11.92 16.35
CA GLY A 40 0.82 -12.47 17.70
C GLY A 40 -0.10 -11.77 18.70
N PRO A 41 -0.21 -12.27 19.95
CA PRO A 41 -1.14 -11.73 20.95
C PRO A 41 -0.79 -10.30 21.41
N ASP A 42 0.49 -9.98 21.62
CA ASP A 42 0.94 -8.66 22.15
C ASP A 42 1.02 -7.55 21.07
N ARG A 43 0.09 -7.55 20.12
CA ARG A 43 0.12 -6.68 18.93
C ARG A 43 -1.18 -5.91 18.80
N ALA A 44 -1.11 -4.63 18.43
CA ALA A 44 -2.27 -3.75 18.32
C ALA A 44 -3.39 -4.26 17.39
N ALA A 45 -3.09 -5.16 16.45
CA ALA A 45 -4.09 -5.84 15.63
C ALA A 45 -4.85 -6.95 16.38
N ALA A 46 -4.19 -7.65 17.31
CA ALA A 46 -4.82 -8.65 18.17
C ALA A 46 -5.74 -8.00 19.21
N ASP A 47 -5.37 -6.86 19.81
CA ASP A 47 -6.30 -6.04 20.61
C ASP A 47 -7.60 -5.76 19.83
N VAL A 48 -7.46 -5.27 18.58
CA VAL A 48 -8.61 -4.97 17.72
C VAL A 48 -9.39 -6.25 17.38
N ALA A 49 -8.74 -7.37 17.07
CA ALA A 49 -9.44 -8.61 16.78
C ALA A 49 -10.19 -9.18 18.01
N GLY A 50 -9.59 -9.09 19.21
CA GLY A 50 -10.21 -9.44 20.49
C GLY A 50 -11.43 -8.56 20.81
N GLU A 51 -11.29 -7.24 20.65
CA GLU A 51 -12.40 -6.27 20.74
C GLU A 51 -13.59 -6.63 19.82
N HIS A 52 -13.41 -7.42 18.75
CA HIS A 52 -14.51 -7.90 17.88
C HIS A 52 -15.00 -9.30 18.27
N ALA A 53 -14.12 -10.22 18.68
CA ALA A 53 -14.48 -11.56 19.16
C ALA A 53 -15.32 -11.53 20.45
N GLU A 54 -15.09 -10.55 21.33
CA GLU A 54 -15.95 -10.32 22.51
C GLU A 54 -17.36 -9.84 22.16
N ARG A 55 -17.55 -9.24 20.97
CA ARG A 55 -18.83 -8.64 20.53
C ARG A 55 -19.63 -9.52 19.56
N ASP A 56 -18.97 -10.40 18.81
CA ASP A 56 -19.60 -11.23 17.78
C ASP A 56 -18.96 -12.62 17.72
N SER A 57 -19.75 -13.65 18.03
CA SER A 57 -19.30 -15.05 18.10
C SER A 57 -18.90 -15.66 16.76
N ARG A 58 -19.07 -14.95 15.64
CA ARG A 58 -18.56 -15.36 14.31
C ARG A 58 -17.08 -15.04 14.13
N VAL A 59 -16.47 -14.27 15.03
CA VAL A 59 -15.08 -13.82 14.92
C VAL A 59 -14.14 -14.72 15.70
N THR A 60 -13.25 -15.42 15.00
CA THR A 60 -12.25 -16.33 15.58
C THR A 60 -10.84 -15.87 15.18
N PRO A 61 -10.16 -15.03 15.99
CA PRO A 61 -8.80 -14.59 15.71
C PRO A 61 -7.80 -15.76 15.74
N VAL A 62 -6.83 -15.74 14.84
CA VAL A 62 -5.71 -16.70 14.83
C VAL A 62 -4.37 -15.99 14.64
N HIS A 63 -3.26 -16.69 14.91
CA HIS A 63 -1.92 -16.10 14.89
C HIS A 63 -1.03 -16.67 13.78
N SER A 64 -0.25 -15.79 13.17
CA SER A 64 0.85 -16.12 12.26
C SER A 64 1.97 -15.09 12.44
N PRO A 65 3.21 -15.50 12.77
CA PRO A 65 4.30 -14.55 13.03
C PRO A 65 4.67 -13.76 11.77
N PRO A 66 5.14 -12.49 11.89
CA PRO A 66 5.54 -11.66 10.74
C PRO A 66 6.60 -12.31 9.83
N SER A 67 7.44 -13.20 10.38
CA SER A 67 8.46 -13.95 9.64
C SER A 67 7.88 -14.89 8.58
N ALA A 68 6.63 -15.36 8.75
CA ALA A 68 5.93 -16.17 7.76
C ALA A 68 5.22 -15.33 6.67
N GLY A 69 5.22 -13.99 6.82
CA GLY A 69 4.67 -13.06 5.85
C GLY A 69 3.19 -13.24 5.52
N LEU A 70 2.78 -12.70 4.37
CA LEU A 70 1.38 -12.76 3.91
C LEU A 70 0.94 -14.18 3.53
N ALA A 71 1.85 -15.00 2.99
CA ALA A 71 1.60 -16.40 2.66
C ALA A 71 1.28 -17.21 3.92
N GLY A 72 2.15 -17.14 4.94
CA GLY A 72 1.94 -17.78 6.23
C GLY A 72 0.64 -17.35 6.90
N ALA A 73 0.31 -16.05 6.88
CA ALA A 73 -0.94 -15.54 7.43
C ALA A 73 -2.17 -16.11 6.73
N ARG A 74 -2.22 -16.07 5.39
CA ARG A 74 -3.35 -16.65 4.65
C ARG A 74 -3.45 -18.16 4.85
N ASN A 75 -2.33 -18.88 4.86
CA ASN A 75 -2.29 -20.32 5.14
C ASN A 75 -2.74 -20.67 6.57
N ALA A 76 -2.43 -19.83 7.56
CA ALA A 76 -2.92 -20.01 8.93
C ALA A 76 -4.45 -19.86 9.00
N GLY A 77 -5.01 -18.84 8.34
CA GLY A 77 -6.46 -18.70 8.21
C GLY A 77 -7.10 -19.87 7.45
N MET A 78 -6.49 -20.35 6.37
CA MET A 78 -6.98 -21.51 5.61
C MET A 78 -7.02 -22.80 6.43
N ARG A 79 -6.09 -23.00 7.36
CA ARG A 79 -6.09 -24.16 8.29
C ARG A 79 -7.14 -24.05 9.38
N ALA A 80 -7.50 -22.84 9.80
CA ALA A 80 -8.54 -22.59 10.80
C ALA A 80 -9.96 -22.61 10.20
N ALA A 81 -10.09 -22.35 8.89
CA ALA A 81 -11.36 -22.25 8.19
C ALA A 81 -12.15 -23.58 8.12
N THR A 82 -13.42 -23.52 8.54
CA THR A 82 -14.39 -24.62 8.54
C THR A 82 -15.41 -24.53 7.41
N GLY A 83 -15.71 -23.32 6.93
CA GLY A 83 -16.77 -23.01 5.96
C GLY A 83 -16.63 -23.67 4.58
N ALA A 84 -17.71 -23.68 3.81
CA ALA A 84 -17.74 -24.33 2.49
C ALA A 84 -16.82 -23.64 1.46
N TYR A 85 -16.72 -22.32 1.55
CA TYR A 85 -15.95 -21.46 0.65
C TYR A 85 -15.03 -20.51 1.43
N LEU A 86 -13.84 -20.25 0.91
CA LEU A 86 -12.88 -19.29 1.45
C LEU A 86 -12.95 -17.98 0.65
N LEU A 87 -13.00 -16.86 1.36
CA LEU A 87 -12.84 -15.51 0.82
C LEU A 87 -11.69 -14.83 1.57
N PHE A 88 -10.77 -14.21 0.84
CA PHE A 88 -9.70 -13.40 1.44
C PHE A 88 -10.13 -11.92 1.45
N LEU A 89 -9.65 -11.16 2.42
CA LEU A 89 -9.76 -9.70 2.45
C LEU A 89 -8.49 -9.14 3.09
N ASP A 90 -7.78 -8.22 2.42
CA ASP A 90 -6.61 -7.58 3.04
C ASP A 90 -7.11 -6.59 4.12
N GLY A 91 -6.49 -6.58 5.31
CA GLY A 91 -7.02 -5.87 6.50
C GLY A 91 -7.05 -4.33 6.46
N ASP A 92 -6.76 -3.70 5.31
CA ASP A 92 -6.97 -2.27 5.05
C ASP A 92 -8.03 -1.97 3.95
N ASP A 93 -8.60 -3.01 3.36
CA ASP A 93 -9.71 -2.99 2.41
C ASP A 93 -11.05 -3.31 3.09
N VAL A 94 -12.17 -3.18 2.38
CA VAL A 94 -13.51 -3.46 2.92
C VAL A 94 -14.38 -4.23 1.92
N LEU A 95 -15.29 -5.06 2.41
CA LEU A 95 -16.39 -5.57 1.60
C LEU A 95 -17.40 -4.44 1.33
N VAL A 96 -18.03 -4.45 0.15
CA VAL A 96 -19.16 -3.55 -0.11
C VAL A 96 -20.46 -4.13 0.48
N PRO A 97 -21.48 -3.30 0.80
CA PRO A 97 -22.76 -3.80 1.29
C PRO A 97 -23.40 -4.81 0.33
N GLY A 98 -23.90 -5.94 0.87
CA GLY A 98 -24.54 -7.00 0.09
C GLY A 98 -23.59 -7.93 -0.68
N ALA A 99 -22.27 -7.74 -0.57
CA ALA A 99 -21.26 -8.55 -1.25
C ALA A 99 -21.40 -10.05 -0.99
N LEU A 100 -21.57 -10.48 0.26
CA LEU A 100 -21.73 -11.89 0.60
C LEU A 100 -23.04 -12.50 0.06
N ALA A 101 -24.13 -11.73 0.04
CA ALA A 101 -25.41 -12.16 -0.53
C ALA A 101 -25.32 -12.33 -2.06
N ALA A 102 -24.65 -11.41 -2.76
CA ALA A 102 -24.43 -11.50 -4.20
C ALA A 102 -23.51 -12.68 -4.58
N LEU A 103 -22.49 -12.96 -3.77
CA LEU A 103 -21.64 -14.14 -3.91
C LEU A 103 -22.46 -15.43 -3.73
N ASP A 104 -23.26 -15.54 -2.67
CA ASP A 104 -24.05 -16.75 -2.42
C ASP A 104 -25.11 -17.00 -3.49
N ALA A 105 -25.86 -15.96 -3.88
CA ALA A 105 -26.86 -16.06 -4.95
C ALA A 105 -26.22 -16.56 -6.27
N ARG A 106 -25.03 -16.08 -6.60
CA ARG A 106 -24.30 -16.53 -7.80
C ARG A 106 -23.75 -17.95 -7.65
N LEU A 107 -23.32 -18.36 -6.46
CA LEU A 107 -22.93 -19.75 -6.20
C LEU A 107 -24.13 -20.72 -6.28
N ALA A 108 -25.32 -20.29 -5.85
CA ALA A 108 -26.55 -21.08 -5.99
C ALA A 108 -26.97 -21.23 -7.46
N ASP A 109 -27.08 -20.13 -8.20
CA ASP A 109 -27.38 -20.09 -9.65
C ASP A 109 -26.42 -20.94 -10.48
N THR A 110 -25.13 -20.97 -10.12
CA THR A 110 -24.12 -21.75 -10.84
C THR A 110 -23.99 -23.20 -10.38
N GLY A 111 -24.78 -23.64 -9.39
CA GLY A 111 -24.72 -25.00 -8.82
C GLY A 111 -23.40 -25.31 -8.10
N GLY A 112 -22.73 -24.27 -7.58
CA GLY A 112 -21.39 -24.33 -7.03
C GLY A 112 -20.29 -24.42 -8.10
N VAL A 113 -19.12 -23.87 -7.76
CA VAL A 113 -17.90 -23.84 -8.59
C VAL A 113 -16.65 -24.05 -7.72
N ASP A 114 -15.51 -24.37 -8.33
CA ASP A 114 -14.21 -24.40 -7.65
C ASP A 114 -13.74 -22.99 -7.31
N VAL A 115 -13.97 -22.06 -8.24
CA VAL A 115 -13.58 -20.64 -8.15
C VAL A 115 -14.68 -19.76 -8.73
N LEU A 116 -15.15 -18.80 -7.94
CA LEU A 116 -15.99 -17.69 -8.40
C LEU A 116 -15.14 -16.41 -8.39
N TYR A 117 -14.77 -15.91 -9.57
CA TYR A 117 -14.10 -14.62 -9.69
C TYR A 117 -15.11 -13.48 -9.58
N CYS A 118 -14.76 -12.40 -8.89
CA CYS A 118 -15.62 -11.24 -8.71
C CYS A 118 -14.90 -9.94 -9.07
N GLU A 119 -15.68 -8.90 -9.34
CA GLU A 119 -15.12 -7.58 -9.59
C GLU A 119 -14.78 -6.85 -8.29
N TYR A 120 -13.94 -5.83 -8.42
CA TYR A 120 -13.54 -5.00 -7.31
C TYR A 120 -13.31 -3.57 -7.77
N GLU A 121 -13.55 -2.64 -6.87
CA GLU A 121 -13.22 -1.25 -7.10
C GLU A 121 -11.90 -0.90 -6.40
N ARG A 122 -11.05 -0.16 -7.10
CA ARG A 122 -9.80 0.40 -6.59
C ARG A 122 -10.01 1.89 -6.40
N VAL A 123 -10.17 2.28 -5.14
CA VAL A 123 -10.41 3.66 -4.70
C VAL A 123 -9.06 4.33 -4.40
N PRO A 124 -8.74 5.46 -5.05
CA PRO A 124 -7.55 6.25 -4.75
C PRO A 124 -7.54 6.77 -3.31
N TRP A 125 -6.35 7.04 -2.79
CA TRP A 125 -6.13 7.53 -1.43
C TRP A 125 -6.86 8.84 -1.08
N TRP A 126 -7.05 9.74 -2.05
CA TRP A 126 -7.42 11.15 -1.82
C TRP A 126 -8.06 11.82 -3.05
N GLU A 127 -7.39 11.75 -4.20
CA GLU A 127 -7.75 12.33 -5.49
C GLU A 127 -7.62 11.25 -6.58
N GLY A 128 -8.47 11.36 -7.60
CA GLY A 128 -8.55 10.45 -8.74
C GLY A 128 -9.84 9.63 -8.74
N GLU A 129 -10.21 9.13 -9.91
CA GLU A 129 -11.41 8.31 -10.08
C GLU A 129 -11.24 6.89 -9.54
N THR A 130 -12.32 6.35 -8.99
CA THR A 130 -12.44 4.93 -8.69
C THR A 130 -12.37 4.12 -9.99
N THR A 131 -11.61 3.03 -9.98
CA THR A 131 -11.40 2.18 -11.17
C THR A 131 -11.77 0.74 -10.87
N ASN A 132 -12.24 -0.02 -11.86
CA ASN A 132 -12.49 -1.46 -11.72
C ASN A 132 -11.55 -2.24 -12.68
N PRO A 133 -10.37 -2.69 -12.19
CA PRO A 133 -9.39 -3.37 -13.04
C PRO A 133 -9.82 -4.78 -13.49
N ALA A 134 -10.79 -5.40 -12.80
CA ALA A 134 -11.28 -6.73 -13.11
C ALA A 134 -12.34 -6.73 -14.23
N ALA A 135 -13.20 -5.72 -14.30
CA ALA A 135 -14.31 -5.67 -15.26
C ALA A 135 -13.90 -5.95 -16.73
N PRO A 136 -12.83 -5.35 -17.31
CA PRO A 136 -12.43 -5.63 -18.70
C PRO A 136 -11.94 -7.07 -18.94
N LEU A 137 -11.59 -7.79 -17.87
CA LEU A 137 -11.16 -9.20 -17.90
C LEU A 137 -12.36 -10.14 -17.73
N LEU A 138 -13.26 -9.85 -16.78
CA LEU A 138 -14.43 -10.67 -16.45
C LEU A 138 -15.61 -10.47 -17.42
N ALA A 139 -15.70 -9.31 -18.09
CA ALA A 139 -16.66 -9.06 -19.17
C ALA A 139 -16.47 -10.01 -20.38
N LYS A 140 -15.29 -10.61 -20.54
CA LYS A 140 -14.97 -11.57 -21.61
C LYS A 140 -15.21 -13.04 -21.22
N ALA A 141 -15.63 -13.30 -19.99
CA ALA A 141 -15.91 -14.66 -19.52
C ALA A 141 -17.33 -15.09 -19.92
N PRO A 142 -17.59 -16.39 -20.16
CA PRO A 142 -18.95 -16.90 -20.38
C PRO A 142 -19.89 -16.65 -19.19
N ASP A 143 -21.19 -16.69 -19.47
CA ASP A 143 -22.21 -16.76 -18.43
C ASP A 143 -22.38 -18.17 -17.86
N GLY A 144 -23.08 -18.26 -16.72
CA GLY A 144 -23.17 -19.47 -15.90
C GLY A 144 -21.81 -19.96 -15.38
N ALA A 145 -21.72 -21.27 -15.15
CA ALA A 145 -20.47 -21.97 -14.88
C ALA A 145 -19.86 -22.55 -16.17
N PHE A 146 -18.54 -22.55 -16.27
CA PHE A 146 -17.80 -22.99 -17.45
C PHE A 146 -16.50 -23.74 -17.10
N SER A 147 -16.04 -24.61 -18.01
CA SER A 147 -14.64 -25.05 -18.00
C SER A 147 -13.73 -23.86 -18.33
N PRO A 148 -12.60 -23.67 -17.62
CA PRO A 148 -11.60 -22.66 -17.94
C PRO A 148 -11.07 -22.66 -19.39
N ASP A 149 -11.22 -23.75 -20.14
CA ASP A 149 -10.88 -23.78 -21.58
C ASP A 149 -11.71 -22.78 -22.40
N ARG A 150 -12.91 -22.43 -21.93
CA ARG A 150 -13.78 -21.40 -22.55
C ARG A 150 -13.38 -19.97 -22.20
N ALA A 151 -12.44 -19.78 -21.27
CA ALA A 151 -11.96 -18.47 -20.82
C ALA A 151 -10.44 -18.51 -20.55
N PRO A 152 -9.60 -18.85 -21.55
CA PRO A 152 -8.17 -19.10 -21.35
C PRO A 152 -7.39 -17.85 -20.91
N HIS A 153 -7.98 -16.65 -21.00
CA HIS A 153 -7.44 -15.40 -20.46
C HIS A 153 -7.55 -15.29 -18.93
N LEU A 154 -8.38 -16.10 -18.27
CA LEU A 154 -8.51 -16.16 -16.81
C LEU A 154 -7.44 -17.06 -16.20
N THR A 155 -6.20 -16.56 -16.16
CA THR A 155 -5.03 -17.31 -15.68
C THR A 155 -4.80 -17.20 -14.16
N GLY A 156 -5.62 -16.42 -13.45
CA GLY A 156 -5.42 -16.05 -12.04
C GLY A 156 -4.30 -15.04 -11.78
N VAL A 157 -3.32 -14.88 -12.68
CA VAL A 157 -2.12 -14.05 -12.48
C VAL A 157 -2.41 -12.55 -12.28
N HIS A 158 -3.50 -12.03 -12.85
CA HIS A 158 -3.88 -10.61 -12.76
C HIS A 158 -5.00 -10.31 -11.75
N LEU A 159 -5.47 -11.32 -11.02
CA LEU A 159 -6.54 -11.18 -10.03
C LEU A 159 -5.96 -11.43 -8.63
N PRO A 160 -6.00 -10.47 -7.69
CA PRO A 160 -5.58 -10.71 -6.32
C PRO A 160 -6.49 -11.75 -5.65
N ALA A 161 -5.98 -12.50 -4.65
CA ALA A 161 -6.72 -13.60 -4.05
C ALA A 161 -8.05 -13.19 -3.40
N TRP A 162 -8.18 -11.93 -2.96
CA TRP A 162 -9.43 -11.37 -2.42
C TRP A 162 -10.47 -10.99 -3.49
N SER A 163 -10.13 -11.06 -4.78
CA SER A 163 -11.08 -10.91 -5.91
C SER A 163 -11.67 -12.24 -6.39
N ALA A 164 -11.61 -13.27 -5.55
CA ALA A 164 -12.18 -14.58 -5.81
C ALA A 164 -12.70 -15.24 -4.52
N VAL A 165 -13.69 -16.11 -4.69
CA VAL A 165 -14.14 -17.06 -3.68
C VAL A 165 -13.76 -18.46 -4.14
N HIS A 166 -13.15 -19.24 -3.24
CA HIS A 166 -12.59 -20.56 -3.55
C HIS A 166 -13.28 -21.65 -2.74
N ARG A 167 -13.69 -22.76 -3.37
CA ARG A 167 -14.24 -23.90 -2.63
C ARG A 167 -13.17 -24.50 -1.70
N ARG A 168 -13.45 -24.61 -0.40
CA ARG A 168 -12.45 -25.06 0.59
C ARG A 168 -11.93 -26.46 0.30
N THR A 169 -12.83 -27.39 -0.03
CA THR A 169 -12.46 -28.79 -0.31
C THR A 169 -11.59 -28.90 -1.57
N PHE A 170 -11.89 -28.12 -2.62
CA PHE A 170 -11.04 -28.01 -3.81
C PHE A 170 -9.62 -27.55 -3.46
N LEU A 171 -9.43 -26.51 -2.65
CA LEU A 171 -8.07 -26.08 -2.28
C LEU A 171 -7.32 -27.15 -1.48
N ALA A 172 -8.01 -27.82 -0.53
CA ALA A 172 -7.43 -28.87 0.30
C ALA A 172 -7.06 -30.14 -0.51
N GLU A 173 -8.02 -30.72 -1.23
CA GLU A 173 -7.85 -31.94 -2.05
C GLU A 173 -6.80 -31.78 -3.15
N ARG A 174 -6.59 -30.56 -3.65
CA ARG A 174 -5.62 -30.28 -4.72
C ARG A 174 -4.27 -29.78 -4.21
N GLY A 175 -4.09 -29.61 -2.89
CA GLY A 175 -2.84 -29.14 -2.27
C GLY A 175 -2.48 -27.71 -2.68
N LEU A 176 -3.45 -26.79 -2.65
CA LEU A 176 -3.30 -25.41 -3.11
C LEU A 176 -3.19 -24.44 -1.92
N ASP A 177 -1.96 -24.06 -1.61
CA ASP A 177 -1.55 -23.14 -0.56
C ASP A 177 -0.93 -21.84 -1.11
N PHE A 178 -0.71 -20.83 -0.27
CA PHE A 178 0.15 -19.71 -0.64
C PHE A 178 1.62 -20.07 -0.41
N THR A 179 2.43 -19.91 -1.44
CA THR A 179 3.89 -20.06 -1.37
C THR A 179 4.55 -18.77 -0.87
N ASP A 180 5.63 -18.93 -0.10
CA ASP A 180 6.36 -17.82 0.52
C ASP A 180 6.91 -16.79 -0.48
N GLY A 181 7.14 -15.58 0.02
CA GLY A 181 7.63 -14.43 -0.75
C GLY A 181 6.57 -13.33 -0.92
N HIS A 182 6.90 -12.32 -1.72
CA HIS A 182 6.08 -11.11 -1.83
C HIS A 182 4.93 -11.21 -2.85
N PHE A 183 5.10 -11.99 -3.92
CA PHE A 183 4.14 -12.09 -5.03
C PHE A 183 3.18 -13.28 -4.87
N THR A 184 2.65 -13.47 -3.66
CA THR A 184 1.86 -14.64 -3.25
C THR A 184 0.66 -14.93 -4.17
N ASP A 185 -0.06 -13.88 -4.58
CA ASP A 185 -1.22 -13.99 -5.48
C ASP A 185 -0.87 -14.56 -6.86
N VAL A 186 0.34 -14.29 -7.36
CA VAL A 186 0.76 -14.72 -8.71
C VAL A 186 0.90 -16.24 -8.77
N GLY A 187 1.61 -16.83 -7.80
CA GLY A 187 1.83 -18.28 -7.74
C GLY A 187 0.60 -19.06 -7.27
N PHE A 188 -0.17 -18.51 -6.32
CA PHE A 188 -1.43 -19.10 -5.88
C PHE A 188 -2.48 -19.06 -7.00
N GLY A 189 -2.77 -17.88 -7.55
CA GLY A 189 -3.78 -17.69 -8.59
C GLY A 189 -3.51 -18.51 -9.85
N ALA A 190 -2.25 -18.61 -10.27
CA ALA A 190 -1.86 -19.47 -11.39
C ALA A 190 -2.10 -20.97 -11.11
N ARG A 191 -1.67 -21.49 -9.96
CA ARG A 191 -1.90 -22.91 -9.60
C ARG A 191 -3.38 -23.23 -9.44
N VAL A 192 -4.16 -22.32 -8.84
CA VAL A 192 -5.62 -22.41 -8.75
C VAL A 192 -6.26 -22.47 -10.13
N ALA A 193 -5.90 -21.54 -11.05
CA ALA A 193 -6.43 -21.55 -12.40
C ALA A 193 -6.06 -22.84 -13.15
N VAL A 194 -4.84 -23.36 -13.00
CA VAL A 194 -4.40 -24.63 -13.61
C VAL A 194 -5.24 -25.82 -13.14
N ARG A 195 -5.68 -25.86 -11.87
CA ARG A 195 -6.42 -27.00 -11.29
C ARG A 195 -7.93 -26.88 -11.31
N ALA A 196 -8.49 -25.69 -11.44
CA ALA A 196 -9.94 -25.50 -11.50
C ALA A 196 -10.53 -26.22 -12.73
N GLU A 197 -11.65 -26.90 -12.53
CA GLU A 197 -12.40 -27.62 -13.57
C GLU A 197 -13.74 -26.92 -13.83
N ARG A 198 -14.32 -26.27 -12.80
CA ARG A 198 -15.57 -25.51 -12.89
C ARG A 198 -15.38 -24.10 -12.32
N VAL A 199 -15.53 -23.08 -13.16
CA VAL A 199 -15.35 -21.66 -12.80
C VAL A 199 -16.61 -20.87 -13.16
N ALA A 200 -16.88 -19.80 -12.41
CA ALA A 200 -17.87 -18.79 -12.77
C ALA A 200 -17.33 -17.37 -12.52
N VAL A 201 -18.06 -16.37 -13.02
CA VAL A 201 -17.83 -14.95 -12.72
C VAL A 201 -19.06 -14.29 -12.12
N LEU A 202 -18.82 -13.37 -11.17
CA LEU A 202 -19.77 -12.39 -10.65
C LEU A 202 -19.32 -11.00 -11.14
N ARG A 203 -20.06 -10.43 -12.10
CA ARG A 203 -19.77 -9.09 -12.66
C ARG A 203 -20.38 -7.99 -11.79
N SER A 204 -20.01 -8.00 -10.51
CA SER A 204 -20.39 -7.03 -9.49
C SER A 204 -19.21 -6.83 -8.55
N VAL A 205 -19.05 -5.60 -8.06
CA VAL A 205 -18.04 -5.24 -7.08
C VAL A 205 -18.34 -5.95 -5.76
N VAL A 206 -17.34 -6.66 -5.22
CA VAL A 206 -17.39 -7.36 -3.91
C VAL A 206 -16.46 -6.68 -2.91
N VAL A 207 -15.27 -6.26 -3.36
CA VAL A 207 -14.24 -5.61 -2.53
C VAL A 207 -13.98 -4.18 -2.98
N ARG A 208 -13.85 -3.28 -2.00
CA ARG A 208 -13.32 -1.92 -2.17
C ARG A 208 -11.87 -1.89 -1.71
N HIS A 209 -10.96 -2.01 -2.68
CA HIS A 209 -9.53 -1.89 -2.48
C HIS A 209 -9.11 -0.42 -2.30
N ARG A 210 -8.57 -0.09 -1.12
CA ARG A 210 -8.24 1.27 -0.70
C ARG A 210 -6.76 1.54 -0.87
N VAL A 211 -6.39 2.23 -1.94
CA VAL A 211 -4.98 2.50 -2.26
C VAL A 211 -4.34 3.35 -1.16
N ARG A 212 -3.25 2.86 -0.55
CA ARG A 212 -2.44 3.61 0.44
C ARG A 212 -1.67 4.77 -0.20
N ARG A 213 -1.44 5.86 0.54
CA ARG A 213 -0.57 6.99 0.13
C ARG A 213 0.84 6.55 -0.26
N GLN A 214 1.40 5.60 0.50
CA GLN A 214 2.73 5.02 0.27
C GLN A 214 2.75 4.08 -0.95
N GLY A 215 1.59 3.79 -1.54
CA GLY A 215 1.39 2.82 -2.61
C GLY A 215 1.48 1.36 -2.12
N ASN A 216 1.40 0.44 -3.07
CA ASN A 216 1.58 -0.98 -2.81
C ASN A 216 3.07 -1.29 -2.52
N ARG A 217 3.37 -2.07 -1.46
CA ARG A 217 4.72 -2.53 -1.09
C ARG A 217 5.48 -3.18 -2.26
N LEU A 218 4.79 -3.87 -3.16
CA LEU A 218 5.34 -4.48 -4.39
C LEU A 218 5.87 -3.47 -5.43
N ASN A 219 5.71 -2.16 -5.20
CA ASN A 219 6.31 -1.11 -6.04
C ASN A 219 7.64 -0.58 -5.48
N LEU A 220 7.98 -0.90 -4.23
CA LEU A 220 9.18 -0.41 -3.57
C LEU A 220 10.46 -0.95 -4.23
N PRO A 221 11.58 -0.21 -4.17
CA PRO A 221 12.89 -0.76 -4.51
C PRO A 221 13.25 -1.93 -3.58
N GLY A 222 13.80 -3.01 -4.12
CA GLY A 222 14.32 -4.09 -3.27
C GLY A 222 14.79 -5.33 -4.03
N GLU A 223 15.29 -6.31 -3.28
CA GLU A 223 15.69 -7.61 -3.83
C GLU A 223 14.52 -8.59 -3.93
N HIS A 224 13.43 -8.36 -3.16
CA HIS A 224 12.15 -9.10 -3.20
C HIS A 224 11.49 -9.19 -4.59
N HIS A 225 11.95 -8.41 -5.58
CA HIS A 225 11.53 -8.60 -6.97
C HIS A 225 12.03 -9.95 -7.53
N ALA A 226 13.07 -10.56 -6.94
CA ALA A 226 13.49 -11.92 -7.26
C ALA A 226 12.33 -12.92 -7.09
N ASP A 227 11.55 -12.79 -6.01
CA ASP A 227 10.40 -13.63 -5.67
C ASP A 227 9.38 -13.70 -6.83
N LEU A 228 9.22 -12.64 -7.64
CA LEU A 228 8.35 -12.67 -8.82
C LEU A 228 8.80 -13.71 -9.85
N LEU A 229 10.12 -13.92 -9.98
CA LEU A 229 10.69 -14.95 -10.84
C LEU A 229 10.54 -16.35 -10.23
N ASP A 230 10.63 -16.48 -8.90
CA ASP A 230 10.35 -17.74 -8.19
C ASP A 230 8.88 -18.16 -8.39
N GLN A 231 7.93 -17.25 -8.18
CA GLN A 231 6.50 -17.50 -8.39
C GLN A 231 6.16 -17.73 -9.88
N THR A 232 6.88 -17.09 -10.81
CA THR A 232 6.77 -17.35 -12.26
C THR A 232 7.28 -18.75 -12.63
N GLU A 233 8.43 -19.16 -12.08
CA GLU A 233 9.03 -20.47 -12.30
C GLU A 233 8.15 -21.58 -11.71
N LEU A 234 7.63 -21.39 -10.49
CA LEU A 234 6.63 -22.27 -9.86
C LEU A 234 5.39 -22.44 -10.74
N ALA A 235 4.76 -21.34 -11.16
CA ALA A 235 3.54 -21.37 -11.96
C ALA A 235 3.72 -22.10 -13.30
N LEU A 236 4.82 -21.82 -14.01
CA LEU A 236 5.10 -22.44 -15.32
C LEU A 236 5.56 -23.89 -15.23
N THR A 237 6.30 -24.26 -14.17
CA THR A 237 6.70 -25.64 -13.92
C THR A 237 5.47 -26.47 -13.56
N TYR A 238 4.66 -26.02 -12.61
CA TYR A 238 3.42 -26.68 -12.20
C TYR A 238 2.43 -26.83 -13.38
N ALA A 239 2.26 -25.80 -14.21
CA ALA A 239 1.41 -25.88 -15.40
C ALA A 239 1.93 -26.91 -16.43
N ALA A 240 3.25 -27.04 -16.59
CA ALA A 240 3.85 -28.04 -17.48
C ALA A 240 3.71 -29.47 -16.94
N GLU A 241 3.99 -29.68 -15.65
CA GLU A 241 3.83 -30.97 -14.95
C GLU A 241 2.38 -31.49 -14.95
N ARG A 242 1.41 -30.56 -14.93
CA ARG A 242 -0.03 -30.88 -15.05
C ARG A 242 -0.52 -31.00 -16.49
N GLY A 243 0.37 -30.91 -17.50
CA GLY A 243 0.01 -31.06 -18.90
C GLY A 243 -0.96 -30.00 -19.43
N LEU A 244 -0.91 -28.76 -18.91
CA LEU A 244 -1.85 -27.70 -19.27
C LEU A 244 -1.85 -27.47 -20.81
N PRO A 245 -3.01 -27.54 -21.49
CA PRO A 245 -3.07 -27.43 -22.95
C PRO A 245 -2.45 -26.12 -23.49
N PRO A 246 -1.84 -26.12 -24.70
CA PRO A 246 -1.20 -24.93 -25.27
C PRO A 246 -2.10 -23.69 -25.33
N ALA A 247 -3.40 -23.87 -25.56
CA ALA A 247 -4.40 -22.81 -25.58
C ALA A 247 -4.55 -22.06 -24.23
N ARG A 248 -4.25 -22.71 -23.11
CA ARG A 248 -4.26 -22.13 -21.76
C ARG A 248 -2.86 -21.78 -21.25
N PHE A 249 -1.85 -22.58 -21.61
CA PHE A 249 -0.46 -22.34 -21.23
C PHE A 249 0.13 -21.09 -21.91
N GLY A 250 -0.25 -20.80 -23.16
CA GLY A 250 0.16 -19.58 -23.86
C GLY A 250 -0.23 -18.28 -23.14
N PRO A 251 -1.54 -18.05 -22.84
CA PRO A 251 -1.98 -16.89 -22.06
C PRO A 251 -1.39 -16.80 -20.66
N LEU A 252 -1.22 -17.92 -19.95
CA LEU A 252 -0.54 -17.96 -18.64
C LEU A 252 0.91 -17.43 -18.75
N PHE A 253 1.67 -17.95 -19.72
CA PHE A 253 3.02 -17.50 -20.01
C PHE A 253 3.08 -16.01 -20.37
N GLU A 254 2.15 -15.53 -21.20
CA GLU A 254 2.09 -14.11 -21.59
C GLU A 254 1.85 -13.19 -20.38
N GLN A 255 0.87 -13.52 -19.54
CA GLN A 255 0.50 -12.69 -18.38
C GLN A 255 1.62 -12.66 -17.32
N LEU A 256 2.27 -13.79 -17.04
CA LEU A 256 3.42 -13.85 -16.16
C LEU A 256 4.57 -12.98 -16.69
N PHE A 257 4.94 -13.14 -17.97
CA PHE A 257 6.04 -12.35 -18.53
C PHE A 257 5.71 -10.87 -18.74
N ALA A 258 4.44 -10.49 -18.89
CA ALA A 258 4.00 -9.10 -18.82
C ALA A 258 4.32 -8.48 -17.45
N GLN A 259 4.10 -9.20 -16.34
CA GLN A 259 4.50 -8.72 -15.00
C GLN A 259 6.01 -8.62 -14.85
N VAL A 260 6.76 -9.64 -15.27
CA VAL A 260 8.23 -9.66 -15.23
C VAL A 260 8.83 -8.49 -16.01
N LEU A 261 8.31 -8.20 -17.21
CA LEU A 261 8.76 -7.08 -18.05
C LEU A 261 8.36 -5.71 -17.46
N LYS A 262 7.16 -5.60 -16.86
CA LYS A 262 6.74 -4.41 -16.11
C LYS A 262 7.69 -4.12 -14.94
N THR A 263 8.12 -5.15 -14.20
CA THR A 263 9.12 -5.03 -13.13
C THR A 263 10.52 -4.68 -13.66
N ALA A 264 10.99 -5.36 -14.70
CA ALA A 264 12.31 -5.10 -15.31
C ALA A 264 12.44 -3.65 -15.82
N SER A 265 11.38 -3.15 -16.46
CA SER A 265 11.34 -1.84 -17.11
C SER A 265 11.13 -0.68 -16.13
N HIS A 266 10.48 -0.93 -14.99
CA HIS A 266 10.21 0.10 -13.98
C HIS A 266 11.48 0.85 -13.55
N PRO A 267 11.47 2.19 -13.47
CA PRO A 267 12.66 2.97 -13.17
C PRO A 267 13.21 2.69 -11.77
N ARG A 268 12.33 2.51 -10.78
CA ARG A 268 12.69 2.48 -9.34
C ARG A 268 12.65 1.11 -8.65
N ARG A 269 12.02 0.07 -9.21
CA ARG A 269 11.84 -1.24 -8.52
C ARG A 269 13.16 -2.00 -8.31
N LEU A 270 14.07 -1.93 -9.29
CA LEU A 270 15.33 -2.68 -9.29
C LEU A 270 16.53 -1.74 -9.23
N THR A 271 17.55 -2.12 -8.46
CA THR A 271 18.86 -1.43 -8.43
C THR A 271 19.62 -1.60 -9.76
N GLY A 272 20.73 -0.87 -9.94
CA GLY A 272 21.55 -0.97 -11.16
C GLY A 272 22.13 -2.38 -11.38
N ARG A 273 22.75 -2.96 -10.33
CA ARG A 273 23.30 -4.32 -10.35
C ARG A 273 22.19 -5.38 -10.35
N GLY A 274 21.22 -5.28 -9.43
CA GLY A 274 20.11 -6.23 -9.30
C GLY A 274 19.30 -6.41 -10.58
N ARG A 275 19.08 -5.32 -11.35
CA ARG A 275 18.36 -5.41 -12.63
C ARG A 275 19.04 -6.27 -13.69
N ARG A 276 20.39 -6.30 -13.74
CA ARG A 276 21.12 -7.17 -14.69
C ARG A 276 20.98 -8.64 -14.30
N ALA A 277 21.01 -8.95 -13.00
CA ALA A 277 20.79 -10.30 -12.48
C ALA A 277 19.35 -10.76 -12.73
N PHE A 278 18.37 -9.95 -12.33
CA PHE A 278 16.94 -10.18 -12.58
C PHE A 278 16.67 -10.47 -14.07
N TYR A 279 17.15 -9.61 -14.98
CA TYR A 279 16.92 -9.79 -16.42
C TYR A 279 17.57 -11.07 -16.98
N ARG A 280 18.75 -11.44 -16.49
CA ARG A 280 19.41 -12.70 -16.87
C ARG A 280 18.62 -13.92 -16.40
N ARG A 281 18.12 -13.93 -15.16
CA ARG A 281 17.26 -15.02 -14.65
C ARG A 281 15.95 -15.09 -15.44
N ALA A 282 15.25 -13.96 -15.60
CA ALA A 282 14.03 -13.85 -16.40
C ALA A 282 14.22 -14.37 -17.83
N SER A 283 15.35 -14.07 -18.48
CA SER A 283 15.67 -14.53 -19.83
C SER A 283 15.88 -16.05 -19.91
N ARG A 284 16.45 -16.68 -18.87
CA ARG A 284 16.57 -18.15 -18.80
C ARG A 284 15.19 -18.80 -18.63
N LEU A 285 14.37 -18.30 -17.71
CA LEU A 285 13.00 -18.78 -17.51
C LEU A 285 12.15 -18.63 -18.78
N TYR A 286 12.28 -17.49 -19.46
CA TYR A 286 11.57 -17.22 -20.71
C TYR A 286 11.91 -18.27 -21.78
N ARG A 287 13.20 -18.62 -21.95
CA ARG A 287 13.59 -19.67 -22.91
C ARG A 287 13.16 -21.07 -22.47
N ARG A 288 13.30 -21.41 -21.18
CA ARG A 288 12.95 -22.73 -20.62
C ARG A 288 11.48 -23.08 -20.80
N HIS A 289 10.58 -22.12 -20.57
CA HIS A 289 9.13 -22.35 -20.57
C HIS A 289 8.40 -21.71 -21.76
N ARG A 290 9.10 -21.27 -22.82
CA ARG A 290 8.42 -20.67 -23.98
C ARG A 290 7.51 -21.71 -24.66
N PRO A 291 6.21 -21.45 -24.82
CA PRO A 291 5.33 -22.37 -25.55
C PRO A 291 5.77 -22.50 -27.01
N ALA A 292 5.66 -23.72 -27.56
CA ALA A 292 5.84 -23.94 -29.00
C ALA A 292 4.89 -23.04 -29.79
N GLY A 293 5.38 -22.42 -30.86
CA GLY A 293 4.59 -21.47 -31.67
C GLY A 293 4.27 -20.12 -31.02
N PHE A 294 4.67 -19.84 -29.76
CA PHE A 294 4.33 -18.58 -29.08
C PHE A 294 4.79 -17.34 -29.87
N ARG A 295 3.83 -16.52 -30.32
CA ARG A 295 4.04 -15.24 -31.01
C ARG A 295 3.91 -14.10 -29.99
N PRO A 296 4.98 -13.32 -29.73
CA PRO A 296 4.88 -12.15 -28.85
C PRO A 296 3.85 -11.13 -29.35
N PRO A 297 3.23 -10.35 -28.44
CA PRO A 297 2.27 -9.30 -28.82
C PRO A 297 2.93 -8.20 -29.66
N GLY A 298 2.11 -7.33 -30.26
CA GLY A 298 2.57 -6.22 -31.09
C GLY A 298 3.39 -5.14 -30.35
N GLY A 299 3.93 -4.20 -31.12
CA GLY A 299 4.52 -2.96 -30.62
C GLY A 299 5.67 -3.12 -29.62
N ARG A 300 5.75 -2.20 -28.65
CA ARG A 300 6.86 -2.09 -27.69
C ARG A 300 6.99 -3.32 -26.78
N ILE A 301 5.88 -3.94 -26.41
CA ILE A 301 5.87 -5.15 -25.55
C ILE A 301 6.47 -6.33 -26.33
N GLY A 302 6.10 -6.51 -27.61
CA GLY A 302 6.73 -7.48 -28.50
C GLY A 302 8.25 -7.35 -28.62
N VAL A 303 8.76 -6.11 -28.71
CA VAL A 303 10.21 -5.85 -28.71
C VAL A 303 10.85 -6.31 -27.39
N GLN A 304 10.22 -6.04 -26.25
CA GLN A 304 10.73 -6.50 -24.94
C GLN A 304 10.76 -8.03 -24.84
N HIS A 305 9.72 -8.73 -25.31
CA HIS A 305 9.71 -10.20 -25.39
C HIS A 305 10.84 -10.75 -26.28
N ARG A 306 11.07 -10.15 -27.47
CA ARG A 306 12.17 -10.55 -28.36
C ARG A 306 13.55 -10.34 -27.73
N LEU A 307 13.75 -9.22 -27.02
CA LEU A 307 14.97 -8.94 -26.27
C LEU A 307 15.16 -9.88 -25.06
N LEU A 308 14.07 -10.35 -24.45
CA LEU A 308 14.12 -11.29 -23.33
C LEU A 308 14.47 -12.70 -23.82
N ALA A 309 13.90 -13.12 -24.95
CA ALA A 309 14.22 -14.37 -25.63
C ALA A 309 15.72 -14.48 -25.99
N SER A 310 16.26 -13.45 -26.65
CA SER A 310 17.68 -13.37 -27.01
C SER A 310 18.63 -13.09 -25.83
N GLY A 311 18.10 -12.70 -24.67
CA GLY A 311 18.90 -12.32 -23.50
C GLY A 311 19.66 -11.01 -23.65
N SER A 312 19.34 -10.18 -24.65
CA SER A 312 20.02 -8.91 -24.91
C SER A 312 19.66 -7.83 -23.88
N TYR A 313 20.35 -7.88 -22.74
CA TYR A 313 20.26 -6.84 -21.69
C TYR A 313 20.74 -5.47 -22.21
N ALA A 314 21.68 -5.45 -23.15
CA ALA A 314 22.16 -4.20 -23.77
C ALA A 314 21.04 -3.51 -24.57
N GLY A 315 20.33 -4.26 -25.43
CA GLY A 315 19.17 -3.75 -26.17
C GLY A 315 18.03 -3.34 -25.25
N PHE A 316 17.74 -4.12 -24.20
CA PHE A 316 16.74 -3.76 -23.18
C PHE A 316 17.09 -2.46 -22.44
N ARG A 317 18.37 -2.28 -22.07
CA ARG A 317 18.85 -1.05 -21.44
C ARG A 317 18.69 0.17 -22.36
N ALA A 318 18.99 0.03 -23.65
CA ALA A 318 18.83 1.08 -24.66
C ALA A 318 17.36 1.47 -24.86
N LEU A 319 16.47 0.49 -25.08
CA LEU A 319 15.01 0.69 -25.22
C LEU A 319 14.44 1.47 -24.02
N ARG A 320 14.86 1.14 -22.80
CA ARG A 320 14.42 1.83 -21.59
C ARG A 320 15.06 3.22 -21.41
N ALA A 321 16.23 3.48 -21.98
CA ALA A 321 16.83 4.81 -21.95
C ALA A 321 16.01 5.79 -22.81
N ALA A 322 15.66 5.39 -24.04
CA ALA A 322 14.79 6.16 -24.94
C ALA A 322 13.45 6.52 -24.27
N ASN A 323 12.80 5.57 -23.60
CA ASN A 323 11.53 5.80 -22.90
C ASN A 323 11.62 6.83 -21.73
N ARG A 324 12.80 7.02 -21.13
CA ARG A 324 12.99 8.03 -20.06
C ARG A 324 13.27 9.42 -20.60
N ALA A 325 13.88 9.55 -21.79
CA ALA A 325 14.05 10.83 -22.44
C ALA A 325 12.69 11.45 -22.82
N ALA A 326 11.76 10.63 -23.31
CA ALA A 326 10.41 11.04 -23.70
C ALA A 326 9.48 11.50 -22.56
N THR A 327 9.90 11.40 -21.29
CA THR A 327 9.09 11.73 -20.10
C THR A 327 9.74 12.80 -19.20
N GLY A 328 10.84 13.42 -19.65
CA GLY A 328 11.71 14.26 -18.80
C GLY A 328 11.48 15.78 -18.86
N VAL A 329 10.50 16.29 -19.60
CA VAL A 329 10.30 17.74 -19.82
C VAL A 329 9.01 18.22 -19.16
N LEU A 330 9.09 18.62 -17.88
CA LEU A 330 8.10 19.45 -17.19
C LEU A 330 8.61 19.84 -15.79
N GLY A 331 8.81 21.14 -15.52
CA GLY A 331 9.14 21.63 -14.16
C GLY A 331 10.14 22.80 -14.05
N LEU A 332 9.93 23.92 -14.76
CA LEU A 332 10.74 25.14 -14.60
C LEU A 332 9.89 26.39 -14.25
N LEU A 333 9.87 26.76 -12.95
CA LEU A 333 9.69 28.15 -12.40
C LEU A 333 8.33 28.87 -12.69
N PRO A 334 7.94 30.03 -12.07
CA PRO A 334 8.73 31.10 -11.42
C PRO A 334 8.23 31.68 -10.05
N TRP A 335 7.89 32.97 -9.93
CA TRP A 335 8.27 33.92 -8.84
C TRP A 335 7.27 35.12 -8.68
N PRO A 336 7.47 36.23 -7.91
CA PRO A 336 8.48 36.60 -6.87
C PRO A 336 7.97 37.40 -5.60
N ARG A 337 8.42 37.06 -4.37
CA ARG A 337 8.71 38.02 -3.25
C ARG A 337 9.81 37.40 -2.34
N GLY A 338 10.56 38.21 -1.58
CA GLY A 338 11.50 37.72 -0.54
C GLY A 338 12.90 37.25 -1.01
N LEU A 339 13.42 37.83 -2.08
CA LEU A 339 14.67 37.45 -2.75
C LEU A 339 15.89 37.31 -1.80
N ARG A 340 16.20 38.36 -1.04
CA ARG A 340 17.34 38.40 -0.10
C ARG A 340 17.19 37.38 1.02
N THR A 341 15.99 37.20 1.55
CA THR A 341 15.67 36.21 2.59
C THR A 341 15.84 34.79 2.07
N ARG A 342 15.38 34.49 0.85
CA ARG A 342 15.57 33.19 0.19
C ARG A 342 17.05 32.90 -0.09
N LEU A 343 17.84 33.89 -0.52
CA LEU A 343 19.28 33.76 -0.71
C LEU A 343 20.03 33.52 0.61
N ARG A 344 19.69 34.27 1.67
CA ARG A 344 20.22 34.04 3.03
C ARG A 344 19.85 32.63 3.53
N TYR A 345 18.58 32.24 3.46
CA TYR A 345 18.13 30.88 3.82
C TYR A 345 18.91 29.80 3.06
N ARG A 346 19.08 29.93 1.74
CA ARG A 346 19.92 29.04 0.92
C ARG A 346 21.39 29.03 1.37
N ARG A 347 21.95 30.15 1.85
CA ARG A 347 23.30 30.21 2.44
C ARG A 347 23.35 29.44 3.78
N HIS A 348 22.38 29.58 4.68
CA HIS A 348 22.33 28.77 5.92
C HIS A 348 22.09 27.27 5.64
N LEU A 349 21.31 26.90 4.61
CA LEU A 349 21.14 25.50 4.18
C LEU A 349 22.45 24.84 3.68
N ARG A 350 23.47 25.62 3.29
CA ARG A 350 24.81 25.12 2.94
C ARG A 350 25.72 24.91 4.15
N ARG A 351 25.37 25.46 5.32
CA ARG A 351 26.09 25.21 6.57
C ARG A 351 25.72 23.82 7.12
N PRO A 352 26.59 23.16 7.90
CA PRO A 352 26.23 21.95 8.62
C PRO A 352 25.03 22.19 9.55
N LEU A 353 24.28 21.12 9.83
CA LEU A 353 23.30 21.14 10.91
C LEU A 353 24.04 21.36 12.23
N ASP A 354 23.42 22.13 13.12
CA ASP A 354 23.87 22.35 14.48
C ASP A 354 23.26 21.23 15.34
N PRO A 355 24.06 20.26 15.84
CA PRO A 355 23.55 19.04 16.47
C PRO A 355 22.74 19.34 17.73
N ASP A 356 23.06 20.45 18.42
CA ASP A 356 22.43 20.83 19.69
C ASP A 356 21.22 21.75 19.50
N LEU A 357 20.94 22.22 18.28
CA LEU A 357 19.90 23.22 18.05
C LEU A 357 18.52 22.58 17.87
N VAL A 358 17.59 22.96 18.75
CA VAL A 358 16.18 22.57 18.72
C VAL A 358 15.31 23.79 18.47
N VAL A 359 14.36 23.67 17.54
CA VAL A 359 13.40 24.73 17.21
C VAL A 359 11.98 24.26 17.53
N TYR A 360 11.26 25.04 18.34
CA TYR A 360 9.91 24.75 18.79
C TYR A 360 8.90 25.74 18.19
N CYS A 361 7.69 25.29 17.86
CA CYS A 361 6.60 26.19 17.45
C CYS A 361 5.24 25.64 17.89
N ALA A 362 4.49 26.43 18.66
CA ALA A 362 3.12 26.13 19.06
C ALA A 362 2.13 27.03 18.31
N TYR A 363 1.02 26.47 17.81
CA TYR A 363 -0.11 27.18 17.21
C TYR A 363 0.28 28.28 16.21
N TRP A 364 1.15 27.94 15.25
CA TRP A 364 1.71 28.88 14.25
C TRP A 364 2.51 30.07 14.81
N GLY A 365 2.89 30.04 16.08
CA GLY A 365 3.66 31.09 16.77
C GLY A 365 2.87 31.86 17.84
N ARG A 366 1.65 31.43 18.18
CA ARG A 366 0.79 32.03 19.20
C ARG A 366 1.21 31.71 20.64
N GLY A 367 2.50 31.93 20.94
CA GLY A 367 3.07 31.84 22.28
C GLY A 367 3.60 30.46 22.70
N TYR A 368 3.81 30.32 24.01
CA TYR A 368 4.43 29.15 24.65
C TYR A 368 3.36 28.21 25.24
N ALA A 369 2.91 27.23 24.46
CA ALA A 369 1.79 26.36 24.86
C ALA A 369 1.87 24.92 24.32
N CYS A 370 1.00 24.06 24.84
CA CYS A 370 0.74 22.69 24.35
C CYS A 370 1.99 21.78 24.36
N ASN A 371 1.92 20.66 23.64
CA ASN A 371 2.97 19.65 23.52
C ASN A 371 4.38 20.23 23.25
N PRO A 372 4.61 21.23 22.37
CA PRO A 372 5.94 21.80 22.18
C PRO A 372 6.52 22.45 23.45
N ALA A 373 5.70 23.14 24.26
CA ALA A 373 6.13 23.74 25.51
C ALA A 373 6.45 22.69 26.59
N ALA A 374 5.64 21.63 26.69
CA ALA A 374 5.89 20.52 27.61
C ALA A 374 7.18 19.75 27.25
N ILE A 375 7.40 19.47 25.96
CA ILE A 375 8.63 18.82 25.46
C ILE A 375 9.84 19.71 25.74
N HIS A 376 9.75 21.02 25.50
CA HIS A 376 10.85 21.94 25.81
C HIS A 376 11.19 21.98 27.30
N ALA A 377 10.19 22.07 28.18
CA ALA A 377 10.40 22.04 29.63
C ALA A 377 11.17 20.78 30.04
N LYS A 378 10.72 19.60 29.58
CA LYS A 378 11.39 18.33 29.92
C LYS A 378 12.75 18.16 29.23
N ALA A 379 12.95 18.74 28.04
CA ALA A 379 14.23 18.74 27.35
C ALA A 379 15.29 19.58 28.09
N ARG A 380 14.91 20.66 28.79
CA ARG A 380 15.84 21.43 29.63
C ARG A 380 16.38 20.61 30.82
N GLU A 381 15.59 19.66 31.33
CA GLU A 381 16.02 18.75 32.40
C GLU A 381 16.90 17.61 31.85
N LEU A 382 16.44 16.92 30.80
CA LEU A 382 17.07 15.69 30.29
C LEU A 382 18.24 15.95 29.33
N ALA A 383 18.27 17.10 28.67
CA ALA A 383 19.24 17.43 27.64
C ALA A 383 19.62 18.93 27.69
N PRO A 384 20.18 19.43 28.81
CA PRO A 384 20.49 20.85 29.02
C PRO A 384 21.54 21.43 28.05
N HIS A 385 22.27 20.57 27.32
CA HIS A 385 23.18 20.98 26.25
C HIS A 385 22.44 21.52 25.00
N LEU A 386 21.14 21.23 24.86
CA LEU A 386 20.36 21.62 23.69
C LEU A 386 19.96 23.10 23.70
N LYS A 387 20.41 23.82 22.67
CA LYS A 387 20.09 25.22 22.40
C LYS A 387 18.66 25.28 21.87
N SER A 388 17.72 25.70 22.71
CA SER A 388 16.28 25.68 22.42
C SER A 388 15.79 27.05 21.97
N VAL A 389 15.10 27.13 20.81
CA VAL A 389 14.56 28.38 20.25
C VAL A 389 13.07 28.25 19.97
N PHE A 390 12.23 29.07 20.59
CA PHE A 390 10.81 29.16 20.27
C PHE A 390 10.53 30.10 19.10
N LEU A 391 9.65 29.70 18.18
CA LEU A 391 9.17 30.55 17.09
C LEU A 391 7.86 31.22 17.51
N VAL A 392 7.79 32.55 17.41
CA VAL A 392 6.64 33.35 17.83
C VAL A 392 6.18 34.34 16.76
N GLU A 393 4.89 34.66 16.73
CA GLU A 393 4.38 35.80 15.97
C GLU A 393 4.88 37.12 16.64
N PRO A 394 5.08 38.22 15.88
CA PRO A 394 5.74 39.43 16.39
C PRO A 394 5.06 40.05 17.62
N ASP A 395 3.73 40.01 17.63
CA ASP A 395 2.85 40.48 18.70
C ASP A 395 2.84 39.54 19.93
N GLN A 396 3.19 38.27 19.75
CA GLN A 396 3.09 37.21 20.76
C GLN A 396 4.39 37.01 21.58
N ALA A 397 5.48 37.70 21.25
CA ALA A 397 6.77 37.56 21.94
C ALA A 397 6.70 37.82 23.46
N HIS A 398 5.80 38.70 23.90
CA HIS A 398 5.57 39.02 25.31
C HIS A 398 4.96 37.87 26.14
N THR A 399 4.41 36.84 25.47
CA THR A 399 3.79 35.66 26.13
C THR A 399 4.81 34.60 26.52
N LEU A 400 6.08 34.77 26.16
CA LEU A 400 7.13 33.80 26.46
C LEU A 400 7.62 33.94 27.92
N PRO A 401 7.85 32.81 28.63
CA PRO A 401 8.48 32.84 29.95
C PRO A 401 9.88 33.47 29.90
N ALA A 402 10.26 34.15 30.99
CA ALA A 402 11.58 34.76 31.13
C ALA A 402 12.71 33.72 30.92
N GLY A 403 13.72 34.10 30.13
CA GLY A 403 14.85 33.23 29.79
C GLY A 403 14.59 32.20 28.69
N VAL A 404 13.42 32.18 28.04
CA VAL A 404 13.18 31.38 26.83
C VAL A 404 13.68 32.12 25.59
N ASP A 405 14.72 31.57 24.95
CA ASP A 405 15.24 32.11 23.68
C ASP A 405 14.24 31.90 22.53
N HIS A 406 14.17 32.87 21.62
CA HIS A 406 13.14 32.89 20.59
C HIS A 406 13.55 33.57 19.28
N ALA A 407 12.76 33.33 18.24
CA ALA A 407 12.89 33.95 16.94
C ALA A 407 11.52 34.33 16.38
N VAL A 408 11.31 35.64 16.16
CA VAL A 408 10.08 36.17 15.55
C VAL A 408 9.91 35.63 14.12
N ILE A 409 8.72 35.14 13.79
CA ILE A 409 8.41 34.52 12.51
C ILE A 409 8.68 35.47 11.35
N GLY A 410 9.34 34.95 10.30
CA GLY A 410 9.75 35.72 9.13
C GLY A 410 11.08 36.49 9.27
N SER A 411 11.58 36.71 10.50
CA SER A 411 12.85 37.38 10.77
C SER A 411 14.07 36.62 10.22
N HIS A 412 15.25 37.28 10.20
CA HIS A 412 16.48 36.61 9.81
C HIS A 412 16.86 35.44 10.74
N ARG A 413 16.67 35.60 12.06
CA ARG A 413 16.93 34.54 13.04
C ARG A 413 16.03 33.33 12.79
N TYR A 414 14.74 33.56 12.51
CA TYR A 414 13.76 32.50 12.19
C TYR A 414 14.22 31.63 11.01
N TRP A 415 14.66 32.25 9.91
CA TRP A 415 15.16 31.48 8.75
C TRP A 415 16.51 30.82 9.00
N GLU A 416 17.40 31.42 9.80
CA GLU A 416 18.67 30.76 10.18
C GLU A 416 18.43 29.50 11.01
N VAL A 417 17.65 29.59 12.09
CA VAL A 417 17.45 28.44 12.99
C VAL A 417 16.74 27.29 12.27
N LEU A 418 15.72 27.59 11.45
CA LEU A 418 15.02 26.59 10.61
C LEU A 418 15.88 25.99 9.49
N ALA A 419 17.03 26.59 9.14
CA ALA A 419 17.96 26.03 8.16
C ALA A 419 19.00 25.09 8.80
N ARG A 420 19.32 25.34 10.08
CA ARG A 420 20.44 24.73 10.80
C ARG A 420 20.02 23.73 11.88
N ALA A 421 18.82 23.81 12.42
CA ALA A 421 18.40 22.97 13.54
C ALA A 421 18.48 21.47 13.23
N LYS A 422 19.05 20.70 14.16
CA LYS A 422 19.00 19.25 14.14
C LYS A 422 17.61 18.74 14.47
N TYR A 423 16.89 19.42 15.37
CA TYR A 423 15.57 19.02 15.84
C TYR A 423 14.54 20.14 15.62
N LEU A 424 13.37 19.78 15.09
CA LEU A 424 12.28 20.71 14.80
C LEU A 424 10.96 20.14 15.35
N VAL A 425 10.43 20.74 16.41
CA VAL A 425 9.21 20.29 17.10
C VAL A 425 8.07 21.29 16.85
N ASN A 426 6.92 20.83 16.38
CA ASN A 426 5.72 21.68 16.33
C ASN A 426 4.43 20.90 16.61
N ASN A 427 3.33 21.62 16.83
CA ASN A 427 1.96 21.08 16.83
C ASN A 427 1.11 21.58 15.65
N ALA A 428 1.73 22.28 14.70
CA ALA A 428 1.09 23.08 13.67
C ALA A 428 1.85 22.89 12.34
N ASN A 429 2.24 23.98 11.66
CA ASN A 429 3.04 23.90 10.44
C ASN A 429 4.11 24.99 10.35
N PHE A 430 5.37 24.59 10.17
CA PHE A 430 6.42 25.50 9.69
C PHE A 430 6.11 25.96 8.25
N ALA A 431 6.59 27.15 7.89
CA ALA A 431 6.37 27.78 6.58
C ALA A 431 6.64 26.83 5.39
N GLU A 432 5.89 27.05 4.30
CA GLU A 432 5.94 26.22 3.10
C GLU A 432 7.36 26.08 2.53
N GLY A 433 8.14 27.17 2.55
CA GLY A 433 9.52 27.20 2.04
C GLY A 433 10.57 26.49 2.89
N VAL A 434 10.23 25.89 4.04
CA VAL A 434 11.19 25.18 4.90
C VAL A 434 11.54 23.82 4.30
N VAL A 435 12.82 23.63 4.00
CA VAL A 435 13.41 22.44 3.39
C VAL A 435 13.78 21.41 4.45
N LYS A 436 13.26 20.19 4.33
CA LYS A 436 13.69 19.02 5.12
C LYS A 436 15.16 18.71 4.82
N ARG A 437 16.03 18.79 5.82
CA ARG A 437 17.47 18.50 5.69
C ARG A 437 17.72 17.01 5.97
N PRO A 438 18.53 16.30 5.16
CA PRO A 438 19.02 14.97 5.52
C PRO A 438 19.69 15.01 6.89
N GLY A 439 19.31 14.09 7.78
CA GLY A 439 19.81 14.03 9.16
C GLY A 439 19.15 14.98 10.16
N SER A 440 18.27 15.89 9.75
CA SER A 440 17.39 16.65 10.68
C SER A 440 16.17 15.83 11.07
N VAL A 441 15.71 15.99 12.32
CA VAL A 441 14.54 15.31 12.89
C VAL A 441 13.41 16.32 13.06
N HIS A 442 12.24 16.00 12.52
CA HIS A 442 11.02 16.77 12.59
C HIS A 442 9.96 15.98 13.36
N VAL A 443 9.56 16.50 14.51
CA VAL A 443 8.50 15.94 15.37
C VAL A 443 7.25 16.81 15.20
N GLN A 444 6.22 16.23 14.59
CA GLN A 444 4.86 16.73 14.68
C GLN A 444 4.24 16.19 15.98
N THR A 445 3.50 17.02 16.70
CA THR A 445 2.88 16.67 17.98
C THR A 445 1.37 16.84 17.99
N GLN A 446 0.81 17.42 16.91
CA GLN A 446 -0.62 17.74 16.74
C GLN A 446 -1.19 18.60 17.88
N HIS A 447 -2.42 19.09 17.71
CA HIS A 447 -3.15 19.78 18.77
C HIS A 447 -4.58 19.24 18.92
N GLY A 448 -4.96 18.93 20.16
CA GLY A 448 -6.26 18.32 20.47
C GLY A 448 -6.39 16.86 19.98
N THR A 449 -7.61 16.33 20.08
CA THR A 449 -7.97 14.97 19.64
C THR A 449 -8.71 15.05 18.30
N PRO A 450 -8.45 14.17 17.32
CA PRO A 450 -9.06 14.22 15.99
C PRO A 450 -10.51 13.71 15.96
N LEU A 451 -11.42 14.48 16.57
CA LEU A 451 -12.86 14.19 16.65
C LEU A 451 -13.66 14.75 15.46
N LYS A 452 -13.01 15.34 14.46
CA LYS A 452 -13.63 15.96 13.28
C LYS A 452 -12.81 15.70 12.02
N THR A 453 -13.47 15.77 10.86
CA THR A 453 -12.86 15.67 9.53
C THR A 453 -11.80 16.76 9.31
N MET A 454 -10.56 16.35 9.01
CA MET A 454 -9.41 17.26 8.87
C MET A 454 -8.46 16.80 7.77
N GLY A 455 -7.67 17.73 7.22
CA GLY A 455 -6.68 17.39 6.21
C GLY A 455 -7.32 16.81 4.94
N VAL A 456 -6.75 15.74 4.39
CA VAL A 456 -7.26 15.13 3.14
C VAL A 456 -8.67 14.57 3.26
N ASP A 457 -9.15 14.24 4.47
CA ASP A 457 -10.53 13.77 4.69
C ASP A 457 -11.57 14.84 4.34
N GLN A 458 -11.16 16.10 4.20
CA GLN A 458 -12.00 17.21 3.76
C GLN A 458 -12.13 17.30 2.23
N SER A 459 -11.35 16.55 1.43
CA SER A 459 -11.41 16.59 -0.04
C SER A 459 -12.81 16.29 -0.63
N PRO A 460 -13.66 15.42 -0.03
CA PRO A 460 -15.02 15.17 -0.54
C PRO A 460 -16.01 16.32 -0.30
N TYR A 461 -15.63 17.39 0.41
CA TYR A 461 -16.51 18.49 0.80
C TYR A 461 -16.06 19.79 0.10
N PRO A 462 -16.59 20.13 -1.10
CA PRO A 462 -15.98 21.13 -1.99
C PRO A 462 -15.77 22.51 -1.36
N VAL A 463 -16.73 22.99 -0.56
CA VAL A 463 -16.65 24.29 0.14
C VAL A 463 -15.52 24.30 1.17
N VAL A 464 -15.34 23.20 1.92
CA VAL A 464 -14.29 23.07 2.93
C VAL A 464 -12.93 22.85 2.26
N ALA A 465 -12.87 22.01 1.23
CA ALA A 465 -11.67 21.79 0.43
C ALA A 465 -11.11 23.09 -0.17
N ALA A 466 -11.99 23.94 -0.73
CA ALA A 466 -11.60 25.25 -1.25
C ALA A 466 -11.00 26.17 -0.17
N ALA A 467 -11.56 26.17 1.05
CA ALA A 467 -11.07 26.95 2.18
C ALA A 467 -9.75 26.40 2.77
N THR A 468 -9.56 25.07 2.80
CA THR A 468 -8.35 24.41 3.29
C THR A 468 -7.16 24.56 2.33
N GLY A 469 -7.43 24.86 1.05
CA GLY A 469 -6.42 25.13 0.03
C GLY A 469 -5.75 23.86 -0.51
N SER A 470 -4.53 23.98 -1.05
CA SER A 470 -3.88 22.86 -1.75
C SER A 470 -3.50 21.70 -0.81
N PHE A 471 -4.19 20.57 -0.96
CA PHE A 471 -3.82 19.31 -0.30
C PHE A 471 -2.43 18.81 -0.72
N THR A 472 -1.99 19.06 -1.95
CA THR A 472 -0.61 18.78 -2.38
C THR A 472 0.42 19.52 -1.51
N LYS A 473 0.17 20.80 -1.18
CA LYS A 473 1.00 21.56 -0.24
C LYS A 473 0.86 21.07 1.20
N LEU A 474 -0.30 20.54 1.61
CA LEU A 474 -0.44 19.86 2.90
C LEU A 474 0.45 18.61 2.96
N LEU A 475 0.35 17.70 1.99
CA LEU A 475 1.15 16.47 1.98
C LEU A 475 2.66 16.75 1.91
N GLY A 476 3.09 17.70 1.09
CA GLY A 476 4.50 18.13 1.05
C GLY A 476 5.01 18.73 2.36
N ARG A 477 4.13 19.18 3.27
CA ARG A 477 4.51 19.55 4.65
C ARG A 477 4.61 18.33 5.56
N VAL A 478 3.73 17.33 5.39
CA VAL A 478 3.72 16.04 6.10
C VAL A 478 4.94 15.19 5.75
N ASP A 479 5.37 15.18 4.47
CA ASP A 479 6.56 14.45 3.99
C ASP A 479 7.89 14.91 4.65
N ARG A 480 7.85 15.97 5.47
CA ARG A 480 8.99 16.47 6.25
C ARG A 480 9.11 15.83 7.63
N TRP A 481 8.04 15.22 8.16
CA TRP A 481 7.98 14.66 9.52
C TRP A 481 8.65 13.28 9.56
N ASP A 482 9.41 13.00 10.63
CA ASP A 482 9.90 11.64 10.93
C ASP A 482 9.05 10.99 12.04
N TYR A 483 8.51 11.82 12.94
CA TYR A 483 7.66 11.39 14.05
C TYR A 483 6.38 12.21 14.09
N ASN A 484 5.26 11.52 14.35
CA ASN A 484 3.96 12.12 14.64
C ASN A 484 3.50 11.62 16.03
N LEU A 485 3.75 12.40 17.07
CA LEU A 485 3.38 12.07 18.44
C LEU A 485 1.86 12.21 18.61
N SER A 486 1.22 11.16 19.12
CA SER A 486 -0.21 11.11 19.38
C SER A 486 -0.49 11.12 20.89
N ALA A 487 -1.56 11.79 21.32
CA ALA A 487 -1.87 11.97 22.74
C ALA A 487 -2.52 10.74 23.41
N ASN A 488 -3.11 9.84 22.61
CA ASN A 488 -3.83 8.65 23.10
C ASN A 488 -4.05 7.63 21.96
N ARG A 489 -4.44 6.40 22.33
CA ARG A 489 -4.73 5.28 21.41
C ARG A 489 -5.76 5.63 20.32
N HIS A 490 -6.80 6.41 20.64
CA HIS A 490 -7.79 6.88 19.65
C HIS A 490 -7.12 7.75 18.58
N SER A 491 -6.30 8.72 19.00
CA SER A 491 -5.56 9.60 18.09
C SER A 491 -4.60 8.79 17.23
N THR A 492 -3.89 7.79 17.78
CA THR A 492 -3.06 6.86 17.00
C THR A 492 -3.90 6.15 15.93
N ARG A 493 -5.02 5.52 16.31
CA ARG A 493 -5.93 4.83 15.37
C ARG A 493 -6.44 5.75 14.27
N MET A 494 -6.72 7.03 14.55
CA MET A 494 -7.14 8.00 13.51
C MET A 494 -5.98 8.42 12.60
N TRP A 495 -4.80 8.72 13.15
CA TRP A 495 -3.65 9.15 12.35
C TRP A 495 -3.01 8.01 11.53
N GLU A 496 -3.19 6.74 11.92
CA GLU A 496 -2.79 5.57 11.10
C GLU A 496 -3.75 5.29 9.94
N ARG A 497 -4.97 5.85 9.95
CA ARG A 497 -5.88 5.76 8.81
C ARG A 497 -5.46 6.69 7.66
N THR A 498 -4.68 7.75 7.95
CA THR A 498 -4.38 8.89 7.06
C THR A 498 -2.88 9.13 6.86
#